data_AF-A0A2R6FZ48-F1
#
_entry.id   AF-A0A2R6FZ48-F1
#
_cell.length_a   1.000
_cell.length_b   1.000
_cell.length_c   1.000
_cell.angle_alpha   90.00
_cell.angle_beta   90.00
_cell.angle_gamma   90.00
#
_symmetry.space_group_name_H-M   'P 1'
#
loop_
_entity.id
_entity.type
_entity.pdbx_description
1 polymer ?
#
loop_
_entity_poly.entity_id
_entity_poly.type
_entity_poly.pdbx_seq_one_letter_code
_entity_poly.pdbx_strand_id
1 'polypeptide(L)'
;MSTDTTETTETSDTSEEPGGHCATPDSDGEVAERIAIISFERKLETAEEIVDGTGENYEQVDIIEYHGDVFAEHWGEYDCFVGLMASGIAMRKTAPLLDSKWDDPAIVVIDEALTW
;
A
#
# COMPACT_ATOMS: atom_id res chain seq x y z
N MET A 1 3.04 58.20 28.13
CA MET A 1 4.51 58.06 28.09
C MET A 1 4.94 57.24 29.30
N SER A 2 5.07 55.93 29.13
CA SER A 2 5.96 55.02 29.89
C SER A 2 5.83 53.66 29.21
N THR A 3 6.92 53.25 28.58
CA THR A 3 7.13 51.97 27.93
C THR A 3 7.40 50.91 28.98
N ASP A 4 6.78 49.74 28.85
CA ASP A 4 7.34 48.52 29.43
C ASP A 4 7.41 47.46 28.33
N THR A 5 8.62 46.96 28.13
CA THR A 5 9.01 45.95 27.16
C THR A 5 8.81 44.60 27.84
N THR A 6 8.08 43.68 27.21
CA THR A 6 8.15 42.27 27.58
C THR A 6 8.15 41.42 26.32
N GLU A 7 9.05 40.45 26.34
CA GLU A 7 9.66 39.74 25.24
C GLU A 7 8.69 38.98 24.33
N THR A 8 8.94 39.11 23.03
CA THR A 8 8.46 38.20 21.99
C THR A 8 9.17 36.85 22.16
N THR A 9 8.44 35.84 22.65
CA THR A 9 8.87 34.45 22.48
C THR A 9 8.21 33.92 21.22
N GLU A 10 8.95 33.93 20.11
CA GLU A 10 8.60 33.18 18.92
C GLU A 10 8.72 31.70 19.26
N THR A 11 7.57 31.07 19.58
CA THR A 11 7.51 29.61 19.59
C THR A 11 7.31 29.20 18.15
N SER A 12 8.40 28.79 17.51
CA SER A 12 8.38 28.07 16.24
C SER A 12 7.76 26.70 16.50
N ASP A 13 6.43 26.63 16.54
CA ASP A 13 5.70 25.39 16.37
C ASP A 13 5.96 24.93 14.92
N THR A 14 7.03 24.17 14.74
CA THR A 14 7.15 23.29 13.59
C THR A 14 6.17 22.17 13.85
N SER A 15 4.92 22.40 13.49
CA SER A 15 3.94 21.34 13.31
C SER A 15 4.42 20.54 12.11
N GLU A 16 5.28 19.56 12.38
CA GLU A 16 5.41 18.37 11.55
C GLU A 16 4.02 17.75 11.53
N GLU A 17 3.26 18.05 10.48
CA GLU A 17 1.99 17.39 10.20
C GLU A 17 2.28 15.88 10.22
N PRO A 18 1.74 15.12 11.20
CA PRO A 18 1.85 13.68 11.13
C PRO A 18 1.05 13.29 9.90
N GLY A 19 1.75 12.81 8.86
CA GLY A 19 1.13 12.35 7.63
C GLY A 19 -0.08 11.52 7.99
N GLY A 20 -1.26 11.99 7.57
CA GLY A 20 -2.53 11.38 7.92
C GLY A 20 -2.60 9.96 7.38
N HIS A 21 -2.08 9.00 8.14
CA HIS A 21 -2.40 7.61 7.96
C HIS A 21 -3.88 7.51 8.27
N CYS A 22 -4.68 7.05 7.30
CA CYS A 22 -6.11 6.84 7.47
C CYS A 22 -6.33 5.84 8.61
N ALA A 23 -6.41 6.34 9.84
CA ALA A 23 -6.90 5.59 11.00
C ALA A 23 -8.41 5.44 10.80
N THR A 24 -8.78 4.49 9.94
CA THR A 24 -10.16 4.11 9.73
C THR A 24 -10.66 3.58 11.08
N PRO A 25 -11.81 4.03 11.62
CA PRO A 25 -12.24 3.69 12.99
C PRO A 25 -12.40 2.18 13.27
N ASP A 26 -12.50 1.40 12.20
CA ASP A 26 -12.64 -0.06 12.18
C ASP A 26 -11.35 -0.79 11.79
N SER A 27 -10.22 -0.09 11.61
CA SER A 27 -8.89 -0.69 11.47
C SER A 27 -8.32 -0.97 12.87
N ASP A 28 -7.74 -2.16 13.02
CA ASP A 28 -6.96 -2.58 14.20
C ASP A 28 -5.60 -1.87 14.29
N GLY A 29 -5.25 -1.04 13.32
CA GLY A 29 -4.01 -0.28 13.26
C GLY A 29 -2.82 -1.09 12.75
N GLU A 30 -3.03 -2.32 12.28
CA GLU A 30 -1.99 -3.07 11.59
C GLU A 30 -1.66 -2.40 10.24
N VAL A 31 -0.38 -2.41 9.90
CA VAL A 31 0.15 -1.91 8.63
C VAL A 31 0.69 -3.10 7.85
N ALA A 32 0.54 -3.08 6.53
CA ALA A 32 1.13 -4.12 5.70
C ALA A 32 2.66 -4.01 5.77
N GLU A 33 3.35 -5.15 5.86
CA GLU A 33 4.81 -5.22 5.91
C GLU A 33 5.36 -5.88 4.64
N ARG A 34 4.63 -6.86 4.10
CA ARG A 34 5.01 -7.70 2.96
C ARG A 34 4.01 -7.58 1.83
N ILE A 35 4.47 -7.09 0.69
CA ILE A 35 3.65 -6.80 -0.50
C ILE A 35 4.08 -7.70 -1.66
N ALA A 36 3.11 -8.29 -2.35
CA ALA A 36 3.33 -9.01 -3.61
C ALA A 36 2.71 -8.25 -4.79
N ILE A 37 3.54 -7.81 -5.72
CA ILE A 37 3.12 -7.21 -6.98
C ILE A 37 2.99 -8.32 -8.02
N ILE A 38 1.75 -8.60 -8.44
CA ILE A 38 1.46 -9.63 -9.44
C ILE A 38 1.39 -8.97 -10.82
N SER A 39 2.32 -9.32 -11.69
CA SER A 39 2.45 -8.71 -13.02
C SER A 39 2.70 -9.75 -14.11
N PHE A 40 2.31 -9.45 -15.34
CA PHE A 40 2.70 -10.25 -16.51
C PHE A 40 4.15 -9.95 -16.89
N GLU A 41 4.88 -10.92 -17.45
CA GLU A 41 6.27 -10.76 -17.90
C GLU A 41 6.47 -9.50 -18.77
N ARG A 42 5.52 -9.21 -19.67
CA ARG A 42 5.54 -8.03 -20.55
C ARG A 42 5.39 -6.67 -19.84
N LYS A 43 5.14 -6.66 -18.52
CA LYS A 43 4.89 -5.50 -17.66
C LYS A 43 5.78 -5.46 -16.42
N LEU A 44 6.92 -6.18 -16.44
CA LEU A 44 7.88 -6.14 -15.34
C LEU A 44 8.47 -4.75 -15.12
N GLU A 45 8.77 -4.00 -16.18
CA GLU A 45 9.29 -2.62 -16.07
C GLU A 45 8.34 -1.70 -15.28
N THR A 46 7.03 -1.79 -15.53
CA THR A 46 6.03 -1.02 -14.77
C THR A 46 5.89 -1.52 -13.33
N ALA A 47 6.09 -2.82 -13.09
CA ALA A 47 6.11 -3.35 -11.73
C ALA A 47 7.34 -2.86 -10.95
N GLU A 48 8.51 -2.79 -11.59
CA GLU A 48 9.73 -2.22 -11.02
C GLU A 48 9.54 -0.73 -10.67
N GLU A 49 8.87 0.05 -11.53
CA GLU A 49 8.52 1.45 -11.23
C GLU A 49 7.66 1.58 -9.96
N ILE A 50 6.70 0.66 -9.76
CA ILE A 50 5.89 0.63 -8.53
C ILE A 50 6.77 0.30 -7.31
N VAL A 51 7.70 -0.65 -7.43
CA VAL A 51 8.66 -0.98 -6.35
C VAL A 51 9.52 0.23 -6.02
N ASP A 52 10.07 0.92 -7.02
CA ASP A 52 10.92 2.10 -6.80
C ASP A 52 10.16 3.23 -6.10
N GLY A 53 8.88 3.41 -6.42
CA GLY A 53 8.04 4.45 -5.80
C GLY A 53 7.51 4.10 -4.40
N THR A 54 7.49 2.81 -4.04
CA THR A 54 6.73 2.32 -2.88
C THR A 54 7.56 1.51 -1.88
N GLY A 55 8.64 0.88 -2.33
CA GLY A 55 9.38 -0.17 -1.63
C GLY A 55 10.03 0.28 -0.32
N GLU A 56 10.42 1.55 -0.19
CA GLU A 56 11.01 2.07 1.06
C GLU A 56 10.04 2.12 2.24
N ASN A 57 8.72 2.04 1.98
CA ASN A 57 7.69 2.12 3.01
C ASN A 57 7.35 0.75 3.62
N TYR A 58 7.85 -0.35 3.04
CA TYR A 58 7.49 -1.71 3.39
C TYR A 58 8.73 -2.54 3.68
N GLU A 59 8.61 -3.58 4.51
CA GLU A 59 9.74 -4.44 4.84
C GLU A 59 10.16 -5.30 3.64
N GLN A 60 9.19 -5.72 2.84
CA GLN A 60 9.40 -6.55 1.66
C GLN A 60 8.40 -6.21 0.56
N VAL A 61 8.90 -6.04 -0.65
CA VAL A 61 8.08 -5.91 -1.86
C VAL A 61 8.64 -6.83 -2.94
N ASP A 62 7.88 -7.86 -3.30
CA ASP A 62 8.27 -8.86 -4.28
C ASP A 62 7.44 -8.73 -5.55
N ILE A 63 8.10 -8.87 -6.71
CA ILE A 63 7.41 -8.98 -8.01
C ILE A 63 7.26 -10.47 -8.33
N ILE A 64 6.02 -10.91 -8.52
CA ILE A 64 5.68 -12.29 -8.86
C ILE A 64 5.01 -12.31 -10.23
N GLU A 65 5.49 -13.20 -11.10
CA GLU A 65 4.91 -13.38 -12.42
C GLU A 65 3.51 -13.98 -12.31
N TYR A 66 2.55 -13.40 -13.04
CA TYR A 66 1.19 -13.90 -13.06
C TYR A 66 1.10 -15.27 -13.73
N HIS A 67 0.52 -16.22 -13.00
CA HIS A 67 -0.05 -17.45 -13.54
C HIS A 67 -1.42 -17.73 -12.91
N GLY A 68 -2.10 -18.77 -13.39
CA GLY A 68 -3.51 -19.01 -13.08
C GLY A 68 -3.84 -19.12 -11.59
N ASP A 69 -2.92 -19.63 -10.78
CA ASP A 69 -3.16 -19.95 -9.38
C ASP A 69 -2.29 -19.13 -8.42
N VAL A 70 -1.57 -18.11 -8.92
CA VAL A 70 -0.61 -17.32 -8.15
C VAL A 70 -1.18 -16.75 -6.84
N PHE A 71 -2.41 -16.25 -6.88
CA PHE A 71 -3.07 -15.72 -5.68
C PHE A 71 -3.37 -16.82 -4.66
N ALA A 72 -3.76 -18.01 -5.10
CA ALA A 72 -4.07 -19.12 -4.21
C ALA A 72 -2.80 -19.73 -3.61
N GLU A 73 -1.71 -19.78 -4.38
CA GLU A 73 -0.42 -20.31 -3.92
C GLU A 73 0.20 -19.43 -2.83
N HIS A 74 0.06 -18.11 -2.95
CA HIS A 74 0.64 -17.15 -2.00
C HIS A 74 -0.34 -16.59 -0.97
N TRP A 75 -1.59 -17.10 -0.91
CA TRP A 75 -2.62 -16.54 -0.03
C TRP A 75 -2.20 -16.65 1.45
N GLY A 76 -2.16 -15.51 2.16
CA GLY A 76 -1.71 -15.41 3.54
C GLY A 76 -0.18 -15.37 3.73
N GLU A 77 0.61 -15.48 2.65
CA GLU A 77 2.06 -15.26 2.72
C GLU A 77 2.43 -13.78 2.74
N TYR A 78 1.59 -12.94 2.11
CA TYR A 78 1.73 -11.50 2.03
C TYR A 78 0.55 -10.82 2.70
N ASP A 79 0.76 -9.60 3.16
CA ASP A 79 -0.28 -8.81 3.83
C ASP A 79 -1.09 -8.01 2.79
N CYS A 80 -0.51 -7.77 1.61
CA CYS A 80 -1.19 -7.15 0.47
C CYS A 80 -0.72 -7.69 -0.88
N PHE A 81 -1.68 -7.88 -1.78
CA PHE A 81 -1.44 -8.10 -3.20
C PHE A 81 -1.75 -6.85 -4.02
N VAL A 82 -0.81 -6.45 -4.88
CA VAL A 82 -0.99 -5.42 -5.89
C VAL A 82 -1.05 -6.07 -7.26
N GLY A 83 -2.25 -6.18 -7.84
CA GLY A 83 -2.45 -6.74 -9.16
C GLY A 83 -2.25 -5.70 -10.26
N LEU A 84 -1.14 -5.75 -11.00
CA LEU A 84 -0.92 -4.95 -12.21
C LEU A 84 -1.59 -5.62 -13.41
N MET A 85 -2.92 -5.55 -13.44
CA MET A 85 -3.76 -6.27 -14.38
C MET A 85 -5.17 -5.69 -14.43
N ALA A 86 -6.00 -6.18 -15.36
CA ALA A 86 -7.42 -5.85 -15.35
C ALA A 86 -8.09 -6.34 -14.05
N SER A 87 -8.86 -5.47 -13.41
CA SER A 87 -9.57 -5.75 -12.13
C SER A 87 -10.42 -7.02 -12.16
N GLY A 88 -11.04 -7.32 -13.31
CA GLY A 88 -11.80 -8.55 -13.47
C GLY A 88 -10.99 -9.83 -13.29
N ILE A 89 -9.68 -9.82 -13.61
CA ILE A 89 -8.79 -10.97 -13.37
C ILE A 89 -8.55 -11.12 -11.86
N ALA A 90 -8.09 -10.06 -11.21
CA ALA A 90 -7.85 -10.04 -9.77
C ALA A 90 -9.09 -10.52 -9.00
N MET A 91 -10.25 -9.90 -9.22
CA MET A 91 -11.50 -10.25 -8.54
C MET A 91 -11.91 -11.70 -8.74
N ARG A 92 -11.81 -12.24 -9.97
CA ARG A 92 -12.16 -13.65 -10.23
C ARG A 92 -11.22 -14.65 -9.54
N LYS A 93 -9.98 -14.24 -9.28
CA LYS A 93 -8.96 -15.09 -8.64
C LYS A 93 -8.98 -14.98 -7.13
N THR A 94 -9.25 -13.81 -6.57
CA THR A 94 -9.22 -13.57 -5.13
C THR A 94 -10.57 -13.81 -4.46
N ALA A 95 -11.70 -13.52 -5.12
CA ALA A 95 -13.02 -13.67 -4.49
C ALA A 95 -13.32 -15.08 -3.94
N PRO A 96 -12.91 -16.20 -4.58
CA PRO A 96 -13.09 -17.54 -4.01
C PRO A 96 -12.20 -17.85 -2.81
N LEU A 97 -11.18 -17.03 -2.53
CA LEU A 97 -10.18 -17.23 -1.47
C LEU A 97 -10.52 -16.46 -0.19
N LEU A 98 -11.42 -15.48 -0.27
CA LEU A 98 -11.83 -14.66 0.88
C LEU A 98 -12.51 -15.53 1.95
N ASP A 99 -12.04 -15.42 3.18
CA ASP A 99 -12.53 -16.12 4.37
C ASP A 99 -12.77 -15.18 5.56
N SER A 100 -11.82 -14.29 5.86
CA SER A 100 -11.87 -13.38 7.01
C SER A 100 -11.51 -11.96 6.62
N LYS A 101 -12.40 -11.01 6.91
CA LYS A 101 -12.13 -9.58 6.66
C LYS A 101 -10.92 -9.01 7.45
N TRP A 102 -10.51 -9.71 8.51
CA TRP A 102 -9.45 -9.26 9.41
C TRP A 102 -8.10 -9.90 9.06
N ASP A 103 -8.13 -11.13 8.56
CA ASP A 103 -6.92 -11.93 8.35
C ASP A 103 -6.58 -12.08 6.85
N ASP A 104 -7.55 -11.83 5.95
CA ASP A 104 -7.30 -11.90 4.52
C ASP A 104 -6.41 -10.73 4.05
N PRO A 105 -5.50 -10.99 3.09
CA PRO A 105 -4.63 -9.96 2.56
C PRO A 105 -5.42 -8.87 1.83
N ALA A 106 -4.95 -7.63 1.93
CA ALA A 106 -5.49 -6.51 1.20
C ALA A 106 -5.28 -6.70 -0.32
N ILE A 107 -6.31 -6.41 -1.13
CA ILE A 107 -6.22 -6.52 -2.60
C ILE A 107 -6.29 -5.13 -3.22
N VAL A 108 -5.19 -4.71 -3.83
CA VAL A 108 -5.08 -3.49 -4.65
C VAL A 108 -4.97 -3.90 -6.11
N VAL A 109 -5.62 -3.16 -7.01
CA VAL A 109 -5.49 -3.37 -8.45
C VAL A 109 -5.11 -2.05 -9.08
N ILE A 110 -4.08 -2.09 -9.92
CA ILE A 110 -3.57 -0.94 -10.67
C ILE A 110 -3.65 -1.29 -12.15
N ASP A 111 -4.02 -0.34 -13.00
CA ASP A 111 -3.99 -0.55 -14.43
C ASP A 111 -2.59 -0.43 -15.04
N GLU A 112 -2.41 -0.99 -16.22
CA GLU A 112 -1.11 -1.08 -16.88
C GLU A 112 -0.52 0.26 -17.36
N ALA A 113 -1.29 1.35 -17.29
CA ALA A 113 -0.87 2.72 -17.60
C ALA A 113 -0.77 3.61 -16.35
N LEU A 114 -0.89 3.04 -15.13
CA LEU A 114 -0.79 3.75 -13.85
C LEU A 114 -1.76 4.94 -13.74
N THR A 115 -2.98 4.78 -14.25
CA THR A 115 -4.03 5.81 -14.22
C THR A 115 -4.97 5.67 -13.03
N TRP A 116 -5.06 4.48 -12.44
CA TRP A 116 -5.81 4.17 -11.22
C TRP A 116 -5.26 2.94 -10.53
#